data_AF-A0A354J9E4-F1
#
_entry.id   AF-A0A354J9E4-F1
#
_cell.length_a   1.000
_cell.length_b   1.000
_cell.length_c   1.000
_cell.angle_alpha   90.00
_cell.angle_beta   90.00
_cell.angle_gamma   90.00
#
_symmetry.space_group_name_H-M   'P 1'
#
loop_
_entity.id
_entity.type
_entity.pdbx_description
1 polymer ?
#
loop_
_entity_poly.entity_id
_entity_poly.type
_entity_poly.pdbx_seq_one_letter_code
_entity_poly.pdbx_strand_id
1 'polypeptide(L)'
;ENDKKLGYKLAMKGKIYELISYLLRNYVVENQSARENSRRKLNLNRLNMVVQHIQENYSEPITNRELADLIHVSEYRFCHIFKESMGQSPLSYINEV
;
A
#
# COMPACT_ATOMS: atom_id res chain seq x y z
N GLU A 1 19.08 3.51 -29.56
CA GLU A 1 18.75 4.42 -28.44
C GLU A 1 18.82 5.86 -28.92
N ASN A 2 17.94 6.73 -28.43
CA ASN A 2 17.94 8.19 -28.60
C ASN A 2 17.52 8.78 -29.95
N ASP A 3 16.21 9.00 -30.08
CA ASP A 3 15.71 10.19 -30.78
C ASP A 3 14.81 11.01 -29.84
N LYS A 4 15.34 11.25 -28.64
CA LYS A 4 14.63 11.97 -27.58
C LYS A 4 14.81 13.46 -27.83
N LYS A 5 13.76 14.11 -28.38
CA LYS A 5 13.72 15.56 -28.59
C LYS A 5 14.13 16.32 -27.33
N LEU A 6 14.81 17.47 -27.52
CA LEU A 6 15.14 18.38 -26.43
C LEU A 6 13.88 18.64 -25.57
N GLY A 7 14.01 18.50 -24.25
CA GLY A 7 12.89 18.69 -23.33
C GLY A 7 11.99 17.47 -23.10
N TYR A 8 12.28 16.28 -23.66
CA TYR A 8 11.44 15.08 -23.45
C TYR A 8 11.19 14.75 -21.97
N LYS A 9 12.18 14.96 -21.09
CA LYS A 9 12.03 14.74 -19.64
C LYS A 9 11.01 15.70 -19.03
N LEU A 10 10.99 16.96 -19.49
CA LEU A 10 10.03 17.96 -19.04
C LEU A 10 8.63 17.63 -19.55
N ALA A 11 8.51 17.21 -20.82
CA ALA A 11 7.23 16.77 -21.38
C ALA A 11 6.66 15.56 -20.62
N MET A 12 7.50 14.56 -20.30
CA MET A 12 7.09 13.43 -19.46
C MET A 12 6.63 13.87 -18.07
N LYS A 13 7.38 14.75 -17.40
CA LYS A 13 6.97 15.30 -16.10
C LYS A 13 5.61 16.00 -16.19
N GLY A 14 5.39 16.80 -17.23
CA GLY A 14 4.10 17.46 -17.49
C GLY A 14 2.95 16.45 -17.60
N LYS A 15 3.15 15.36 -18.35
CA LYS A 15 2.14 14.29 -18.48
C LYS A 15 1.89 13.52 -17.18
N ILE A 16 2.93 13.29 -16.37
CA ILE A 16 2.77 12.71 -15.03
C ILE A 16 1.93 13.62 -14.15
N TYR A 17 2.19 14.94 -14.14
CA TYR A 17 1.40 15.88 -13.34
C TYR A 17 -0.05 16.01 -13.83
N GLU A 18 -0.28 15.98 -15.13
CA GLU A 18 -1.62 15.97 -15.72
C GLU A 18 -2.41 14.74 -15.27
N LEU A 19 -1.79 13.55 -15.31
CA LEU A 19 -2.38 12.32 -14.81
C LEU A 19 -2.68 12.41 -13.30
N ILE A 20 -1.73 12.87 -12.48
CA ILE A 20 -1.93 13.04 -11.03
C ILE A 20 -3.11 13.98 -10.77
N SER A 21 -3.16 15.14 -11.43
CA SER A 21 -4.27 16.11 -11.31
C SER A 21 -5.62 15.49 -11.68
N TYR A 22 -5.67 14.71 -12.77
CA TYR A 22 -6.88 13.99 -13.16
C TYR A 22 -7.32 12.98 -12.10
N LEU A 23 -6.39 12.18 -11.56
CA LEU A 23 -6.68 11.22 -10.50
C LEU A 23 -7.17 11.89 -9.22
N LEU A 24 -6.53 13.00 -8.81
CA LEU A 24 -6.95 13.77 -7.64
C LEU A 24 -8.37 14.32 -7.80
N ARG A 25 -8.74 14.83 -8.97
CA ARG A 25 -10.07 15.42 -9.21
C ARG A 25 -11.18 14.39 -9.31
N ASN A 26 -10.90 13.21 -9.86
CA ASN A 26 -11.94 12.24 -10.25
C ASN A 26 -11.98 10.99 -9.37
N TYR A 27 -10.90 10.66 -8.66
CA TYR A 27 -10.78 9.42 -7.89
C TYR A 27 -10.42 9.65 -6.42
N VAL A 28 -9.82 10.80 -6.07
CA VAL A 28 -9.73 11.23 -4.67
C VAL A 28 -11.04 11.92 -4.32
N VAL A 29 -12.05 11.11 -4.06
CA VAL A 29 -13.36 11.54 -3.58
C VAL A 29 -13.20 12.27 -2.24
N GLU A 30 -13.32 13.60 -2.26
CA GLU A 30 -13.57 14.42 -1.08
C GLU A 30 -15.00 14.15 -0.56
N ASN A 31 -15.20 13.04 0.16
CA ASN A 31 -16.41 12.80 0.96
C ASN A 31 -16.11 11.84 2.14
N GLN A 32 -14.91 11.94 2.72
CA GLN A 32 -14.55 11.15 3.90
C GLN A 32 -14.24 12.05 5.06
N SER A 33 -14.86 11.73 6.21
CA SER A 33 -14.57 12.44 7.45
C SER A 33 -13.08 12.38 7.77
N ALA A 34 -12.54 13.43 8.39
CA ALA A 34 -11.14 13.46 8.84
C ALA A 34 -10.75 12.19 9.61
N ARG A 35 -11.69 11.64 10.40
CA ARG A 35 -11.54 10.39 11.15
C ARG A 35 -11.26 9.18 10.26
N GLU A 36 -11.94 9.07 9.13
CA GLU A 36 -11.79 7.96 8.20
C GLU A 36 -10.44 8.01 7.49
N ASN A 37 -10.01 9.21 7.08
CA ASN A 37 -8.66 9.44 6.54
C ASN A 37 -7.57 9.08 7.54
N SER A 38 -7.71 9.49 8.82
CA SER A 38 -6.77 9.10 9.88
C SER A 38 -6.71 7.58 10.07
N ARG A 39 -7.84 6.89 10.01
CA ARG A 39 -7.90 5.42 10.14
C ARG A 39 -7.22 4.72 8.96
N ARG A 40 -7.44 5.18 7.72
CA ARG A 40 -6.76 4.66 6.53
C ARG A 40 -5.25 4.85 6.62
N LYS A 41 -4.80 6.05 6.99
CA LYS A 41 -3.38 6.35 7.19
C LYS A 41 -2.75 5.44 8.26
N LEU A 42 -3.44 5.21 9.38
CA LEU A 42 -2.98 4.27 10.41
C LEU A 42 -2.86 2.84 9.86
N ASN A 43 -3.85 2.36 9.12
CA ASN A 43 -3.82 1.01 8.55
C ASN A 43 -2.69 0.86 7.51
N LEU A 44 -2.45 1.88 6.68
CA LEU A 44 -1.32 1.87 5.73
C LEU A 44 0.03 1.79 6.45
N ASN A 45 0.23 2.58 7.51
CA ASN A 45 1.46 2.50 8.31
C ASN A 45 1.64 1.11 8.94
N ARG A 46 0.55 0.53 9.46
CA ARG A 46 0.55 -0.83 10.00
C ARG A 46 0.93 -1.87 8.95
N LEU A 47 0.40 -1.77 7.74
CA LEU A 47 0.72 -2.68 6.66
C LEU A 47 2.16 -2.56 6.18
N ASN A 48 2.71 -1.35 6.14
CA ASN A 48 4.13 -1.16 5.83
C ASN A 48 5.01 -1.89 6.84
N MET A 49 4.70 -1.83 8.14
CA MET A 49 5.43 -2.58 9.18
C MET A 49 5.31 -4.10 8.97
N VAL A 50 4.12 -4.59 8.65
CA VAL A 50 3.89 -6.02 8.37
C VAL A 50 4.69 -6.49 7.16
N VAL A 51 4.63 -5.75 6.05
CA VAL A 51 5.34 -6.12 4.81
C VAL A 51 6.84 -6.11 5.03
N GLN A 52 7.36 -5.10 5.75
CA GLN A 52 8.77 -5.03 6.12
C GLN A 52 9.17 -6.25 6.97
N HIS A 53 8.38 -6.60 7.99
CA HIS A 53 8.65 -7.77 8.82
C HIS A 53 8.66 -9.07 8.02
N ILE A 54 7.72 -9.23 7.08
CA ILE A 54 7.71 -10.40 6.18
C ILE A 54 8.99 -10.44 5.34
N GLN A 55 9.39 -9.32 4.74
CA GLN A 55 10.60 -9.26 3.91
C GLN A 55 11.89 -9.54 4.69
N GLU A 56 11.96 -9.11 5.95
CA GLU A 56 13.13 -9.31 6.80
C GLU A 56 13.22 -10.74 7.36
N ASN A 57 12.08 -11.44 7.51
CA ASN A 57 12.00 -12.72 8.22
C ASN A 57 11.40 -13.86 7.38
N TYR A 58 11.30 -13.72 6.05
CA TYR A 58 10.62 -14.70 5.17
C TYR A 58 11.23 -16.12 5.21
N SER A 59 12.48 -16.25 5.68
CA SER A 59 13.18 -17.52 5.82
C SER A 59 12.70 -18.35 7.02
N GLU A 60 11.94 -17.73 7.93
CA GLU A 60 11.35 -18.36 9.10
C GLU A 60 9.83 -18.56 8.93
N PRO A 61 9.21 -19.54 9.61
CA PRO A 61 7.76 -19.72 9.56
C PRO A 61 7.03 -18.55 10.23
N ILE A 62 6.49 -17.64 9.42
CA ILE A 62 5.70 -16.49 9.88
C ILE A 62 4.23 -16.89 10.07
N THR A 63 3.63 -16.48 11.19
CA THR A 63 2.21 -16.75 11.47
C THR A 63 1.35 -15.48 11.39
N ASN A 64 0.06 -15.63 11.05
CA ASN A 64 -0.88 -14.50 11.05
C ASN A 64 -1.02 -13.86 12.45
N ARG A 65 -0.90 -14.66 13.51
CA ARG A 65 -0.97 -14.19 14.89
C ARG A 65 0.17 -13.24 15.22
N GLU A 66 1.40 -13.62 14.86
CA GLU A 66 2.59 -12.79 15.02
C GLU A 66 2.45 -11.44 14.30
N LEU A 67 1.99 -11.46 13.04
CA LEU A 67 1.78 -10.24 12.26
C LEU A 67 0.64 -9.37 12.82
N ALA A 68 -0.38 -9.98 13.42
CA ALA A 68 -1.46 -9.26 14.09
C ALA A 68 -0.98 -8.60 15.40
N ASP A 69 -0.14 -9.31 16.16
CA ASP A 69 0.46 -8.82 17.40
C ASP A 69 1.42 -7.64 17.11
N LEU A 70 2.18 -7.71 16.02
CA LEU A 70 3.08 -6.64 15.54
C LEU A 70 2.37 -5.29 15.36
N ILE A 71 1.10 -5.31 14.92
CA ILE A 71 0.31 -4.09 14.70
C ILE A 71 -0.76 -3.86 15.78
N HIS A 72 -0.75 -4.66 16.83
CA HIS A 72 -1.65 -4.62 17.98
C HIS A 72 -3.13 -4.69 17.60
N VAL A 73 -3.49 -5.69 16.78
CA VAL A 73 -4.88 -6.00 16.44
C VAL A 73 -5.15 -7.50 16.58
N SER A 74 -6.41 -7.92 16.63
CA SER A 74 -6.74 -9.34 16.60
C SER A 74 -6.40 -9.96 15.24
N GLU A 75 -6.07 -11.25 15.22
CA GLU A 75 -5.76 -12.00 14.00
C GLU A 75 -6.86 -11.88 12.93
N TYR A 76 -8.13 -11.97 13.34
CA TYR A 76 -9.27 -11.74 12.45
C TYR A 76 -9.24 -10.35 11.81
N ARG A 77 -8.98 -9.31 12.62
CA ARG A 77 -8.93 -7.93 12.13
C ARG A 77 -7.73 -7.70 11.22
N PHE A 78 -6.59 -8.31 11.53
CA PHE A 78 -5.40 -8.31 10.68
C PHE A 78 -5.72 -8.89 9.31
N CYS A 79 -6.26 -10.11 9.24
CA CYS A 79 -6.61 -10.75 7.97
C CYS A 79 -7.55 -9.89 7.11
N HIS A 80 -8.52 -9.22 7.74
CA HIS A 80 -9.42 -8.28 7.05
C HIS A 80 -8.67 -7.07 6.49
N ILE A 81 -7.87 -6.39 7.31
CA ILE A 81 -7.09 -5.21 6.90
C ILE A 81 -6.12 -5.56 5.78
N PHE A 82 -5.42 -6.69 5.91
CA PHE A 82 -4.44 -7.15 4.93
C PHE A 82 -5.11 -7.47 3.60
N LYS A 83 -6.20 -8.24 3.60
CA LYS A 83 -6.92 -8.60 2.36
C LYS A 83 -7.54 -7.38 1.68
N GLU A 84 -8.15 -6.46 2.44
CA GLU A 84 -8.71 -5.22 1.87
C GLU A 84 -7.65 -4.36 1.18
N SER A 85 -6.41 -4.38 1.69
CA SER A 85 -5.37 -3.46 1.22
C SER A 85 -4.44 -4.09 0.19
N MET A 86 -4.14 -5.38 0.31
CA MET A 86 -3.22 -6.12 -0.57
C MET A 86 -3.95 -6.91 -1.65
N GLY A 87 -5.28 -7.03 -1.58
CA GLY A 87 -6.09 -7.81 -2.53
C GLY A 87 -5.99 -9.33 -2.37
N GLN A 88 -5.08 -9.82 -1.55
CA GLN A 88 -4.85 -11.24 -1.28
C GLN A 88 -4.67 -11.54 0.21
N SER A 89 -4.70 -12.81 0.60
CA SER A 89 -4.50 -13.21 1.99
C SER A 89 -3.03 -13.07 2.40
N PRO A 90 -2.71 -12.89 3.69
CA PRO A 90 -1.33 -12.86 4.17
C PRO A 90 -0.54 -14.11 3.77
N LEU A 91 -1.16 -15.30 3.87
CA LEU A 91 -0.54 -16.56 3.49
C LEU A 91 -0.19 -16.61 1.99
N SER A 92 -1.11 -16.16 1.13
CA SER A 92 -0.87 -16.11 -0.32
C SER A 92 0.29 -15.16 -0.63
N TYR A 93 0.31 -14.00 0.01
CA TYR A 93 1.37 -13.01 -0.15
C TYR A 93 2.74 -13.56 0.27
N ILE A 94 2.83 -14.22 1.44
CA ILE A 94 4.09 -14.80 1.94
C ILE A 94 4.63 -15.87 0.97
N ASN A 95 3.76 -16.64 0.31
CA ASN A 95 4.18 -17.66 -0.66
C ASN A 95 4.65 -17.09 -2.01
N GLU A 96 4.38 -15.82 -2.30
CA GLU A 96 4.81 -15.14 -3.54
C GLU A 96 6.14 -14.38 -3.37
N VAL A 97 6.57 -14.14 -2.12
CA VAL A 97 7.82 -13.45 -1.76
C VAL A 97 9.01 -14.41 -1.86
#